data_AF-G5JVR1-F1
#
_entry.id   AF-G5JVR1-F1
#
_cell.length_a   1.000
_cell.length_b   1.000
_cell.length_c   1.000
_cell.angle_alpha   90.00
_cell.angle_beta   90.00
_cell.angle_gamma   90.00
#
_symmetry.space_group_name_H-M   'P 1'
#
loop_
_entity.id
_entity.type
_entity.pdbx_description
1 polymer ?
#
loop_
_entity_poly.entity_id
_entity_poly.type
_entity_poly.pdbx_seq_one_letter_code
_entity_poly.pdbx_strand_id
1 'polypeptide(L)' 'MVTDKDYNKISEDVYDVDSKKESKPLRKGISVADGKYKFLKTEDNTSNGMQAMAVTPVKESLLSAL' A
#
# COMPACT_ATOMS: atom_id res chain seq x y z
N MET A 1 -17.99 16.42 0.99
CA MET A 1 -18.54 15.05 1.04
C MET A 1 -17.63 14.16 0.20
N VAL A 2 -17.25 12.99 0.72
CA VAL A 2 -16.48 12.01 -0.05
C VAL A 2 -17.40 11.40 -1.11
N THR A 3 -16.90 11.24 -2.33
CA THR A 3 -17.65 10.67 -3.45
C THR A 3 -17.09 9.32 -3.87
N ASP A 4 -17.87 8.51 -4.58
CA ASP A 4 -17.38 7.25 -5.15
C ASP A 4 -16.18 7.46 -6.09
N LYS A 5 -16.16 8.60 -6.79
CA LYS A 5 -15.01 9.03 -7.59
C LYS A 5 -13.75 9.19 -6.72
N ASP A 6 -13.89 9.74 -5.52
CA ASP A 6 -12.76 9.92 -4.61
C ASP A 6 -12.22 8.57 -4.14
N TYR A 7 -13.10 7.62 -3.82
CA TYR A 7 -12.69 6.26 -3.45
C TYR A 7 -11.99 5.52 -4.60
N ASN A 8 -12.53 5.64 -5.82
CA ASN A 8 -11.90 5.07 -7.00
C ASN A 8 -10.48 5.64 -7.19
N LYS A 9 -10.32 6.97 -7.10
CA LYS A 9 -9.02 7.61 -7.24
C LYS A 9 -8.03 7.21 -6.14
N ILE A 10 -8.47 7.16 -4.89
CA ILE A 10 -7.64 6.66 -3.78
C ILE A 10 -7.19 5.22 -4.07
N SER A 11 -8.07 4.38 -4.60
CA SER A 11 -7.75 2.98 -4.91
C SER A 11 -6.75 2.82 -6.06
N GLU A 12 -6.72 3.77 -6.99
CA GLU A 12 -5.67 3.86 -8.02
C GLU A 12 -4.36 4.34 -7.39
N ASP A 13 -4.38 5.48 -6.68
CA ASP A 13 -3.20 6.13 -6.11
C ASP A 13 -2.44 5.23 -5.11
N VAL A 14 -3.10 4.33 -4.37
CA VAL A 14 -2.42 3.46 -3.39
C VAL A 14 -1.40 2.50 -4.01
N TYR A 15 -1.47 2.21 -5.31
CA TYR A 15 -0.46 1.38 -5.98
C TYR A 15 0.87 2.12 -6.19
N ASP A 16 0.83 3.46 -6.21
CA ASP A 16 1.99 4.29 -6.48
C ASP A 16 2.93 4.42 -5.27
N VAL A 17 2.65 3.75 -4.16
CA VAL A 17 3.52 3.77 -2.96
C VAL A 17 4.80 2.94 -3.13
N ASP A 18 4.77 1.95 -4.04
CA ASP A 18 5.86 0.99 -4.26
C ASP A 18 6.96 1.57 -5.16
N SER A 19 8.11 1.89 -4.56
CA SER A 19 9.28 2.43 -5.27
C SER A 19 9.92 1.49 -6.28
N LYS A 20 9.56 0.20 -6.28
CA LYS A 20 10.05 -0.75 -7.29
C LYS A 20 9.18 -0.76 -8.55
N LYS A 21 7.96 -0.23 -8.45
CA LYS A 21 6.98 -0.17 -9.55
C LYS A 21 6.86 1.24 -10.11
N GLU A 22 6.96 2.25 -9.25
CA GLU A 22 6.85 3.64 -9.66
C GLU A 22 8.16 4.41 -9.60
N SER A 23 8.38 5.22 -10.64
CA SER A 23 9.55 6.10 -10.75
C SER A 23 9.52 7.24 -9.73
N LYS A 24 8.31 7.68 -9.35
CA LYS A 24 8.05 8.75 -8.38
C LYS A 24 7.01 8.27 -7.38
N PRO A 25 7.41 7.40 -6.44
CA PRO A 25 6.47 6.79 -5.52
C PRO A 25 5.85 7.82 -4.58
N LEU A 26 4.61 7.57 -4.13
CA LEU A 26 3.93 8.40 -3.16
C LEU A 26 4.70 8.44 -1.83
N ARG A 27 4.80 9.66 -1.28
CA ARG A 27 5.50 9.98 -0.04
C ARG A 27 4.66 10.95 0.78
N LYS A 28 4.98 11.02 2.07
CA LYS A 28 4.31 11.92 3.01
C LYS A 28 4.27 13.34 2.45
N GLY A 29 3.08 13.90 2.44
CA GLY A 29 2.81 15.26 2.06
C GLY A 29 2.39 15.47 0.61
N ILE A 30 2.47 14.45 -0.24
CA ILE A 30 1.92 14.48 -1.60
C ILE A 30 0.39 14.46 -1.52
N SER A 31 -0.26 15.24 -2.39
CA SER A 31 -1.72 15.23 -2.50
C SER A 31 -2.20 14.08 -3.39
N VAL A 32 -3.30 13.44 -3.01
CA VAL A 32 -3.93 12.29 -3.67
C VAL A 32 -5.42 12.56 -3.90
N ALA A 33 -6.09 11.73 -4.69
CA ALA A 33 -7.50 11.86 -5.09
C ALA A 33 -7.82 13.25 -5.66
N ASP A 34 -7.19 13.58 -6.79
CA ASP A 34 -7.32 14.88 -7.46
C ASP A 34 -7.00 16.07 -6.54
N GLY A 35 -6.08 15.89 -5.60
CA GLY A 35 -5.61 16.95 -4.71
C GLY A 35 -6.42 17.14 -3.42
N LYS A 36 -7.43 16.31 -3.17
CA LYS A 36 -8.35 16.45 -2.03
C LYS A 36 -7.78 16.00 -0.69
N TYR A 37 -6.87 15.03 -0.70
CA TYR A 37 -6.28 14.48 0.53
C TYR A 37 -4.76 14.57 0.48
N LYS A 38 -4.13 14.46 1.64
CA LYS A 38 -2.67 14.47 1.80
C LYS A 38 -2.20 13.12 2.32
N PHE A 39 -1.24 12.53 1.63
CA PHE A 39 -0.62 11.27 2.04
C PHE A 39 0.16 11.47 3.35
N LEU A 40 -0.10 10.66 4.37
CA LEU A 40 0.48 10.88 5.72
C LEU A 40 1.65 9.95 6.01
N LYS A 41 1.51 8.66 5.73
CA LYS A 41 2.54 7.64 5.92
C LYS A 41 2.19 6.38 5.12
N THR A 42 3.20 5.59 4.81
CA THR A 42 3.07 4.17 4.45
C THR A 42 3.88 3.36 5.45
N GLU A 43 3.45 2.14 5.74
CA GLU A 43 4.19 1.19 6.57
C GLU A 43 4.12 -0.19 5.92
N ASP A 44 5.26 -0.87 5.86
CA ASP A 44 5.31 -2.26 5.44
C ASP A 44 4.76 -3.11 6.59
N ASN A 45 3.49 -3.48 6.47
CA ASN A 45 2.81 -4.25 7.50
C ASN A 45 2.89 -5.75 7.20
N THR A 46 3.92 -6.40 7.73
CA THR A 46 4.12 -7.85 7.61
C THR A 46 3.31 -8.67 8.62
N SER A 47 2.75 -8.05 9.67
CA SER A 47 2.04 -8.72 10.76
C SER A 47 0.53 -8.81 10.56
N ASN A 48 -0.07 -7.81 9.90
CA ASN A 48 -1.52 -7.68 9.77
C ASN A 48 -1.92 -6.95 8.48
N GLY A 49 -1.17 -7.14 7.40
CA GLY A 49 -1.57 -6.64 6.09
C GLY A 49 -2.96 -7.14 5.70
N MET A 50 -3.81 -6.26 5.15
CA MET A 50 -4.78 -6.68 4.14
C MET A 50 -3.96 -7.35 3.04
N GLN A 51 -3.76 -8.65 3.18
CA GLN A 51 -3.02 -9.43 2.21
C GLN A 51 -3.87 -9.46 0.94
N ALA A 52 -3.48 -8.64 -0.02
CA ALA A 52 -3.43 -9.10 -1.40
C ALA A 52 -2.84 -10.52 -1.35
N MET A 53 -3.59 -11.52 -1.83
CA MET A 53 -3.25 -12.94 -1.77
C MET A 53 -1.77 -13.20 -2.06
N ALA A 54 -0.94 -13.21 -1.02
CA ALA A 54 0.49 -13.47 -1.14
C ALA A 54 0.65 -14.98 -0.93
N VAL A 55 0.65 -15.73 -2.02
CA VAL A 55 0.98 -17.16 -2.01
C VAL A 55 2.50 -17.29 -1.84
N THR A 56 2.99 -17.12 -0.62
CA THR A 56 4.39 -17.40 -0.25
C THR A 56 4.44 -17.91 1.19
N PRO A 57 5.23 -18.95 1.49
CA PRO A 57 5.22 -19.56 2.82
C PRO A 57 5.81 -18.60 3.85
N VAL A 58 5.08 -18.45 4.97
CA VAL A 58 5.50 -17.68 6.14
C VAL A 58 6.89 -18.17 6.58
N LYS A 59 7.85 -17.25 6.61
CA LYS A 59 9.29 -17.49 6.77
C LYS A 59 9.72 -18.05 8.14
N GLU A 60 8.83 -18.67 8.90
CA GLU A 60 9.14 -19.23 10.23
C GLU A 60 8.93 -20.75 10.37
N SER A 61 8.37 -21.46 9.37
CA SER A 61 8.11 -22.90 9.54
C SER A 61 9.22 -23.84 9.03
N LEU A 62 10.38 -23.34 8.59
CA LEU A 62 11.43 -24.18 7.96
C LEU A 62 12.70 -24.39 8.81
N LEU A 63 12.75 -23.85 10.03
CA LEU A 63 13.91 -24.02 10.93
C LEU A 63 13.64 -24.93 12.14
N SER A 64 12.40 -25.38 12.36
CA SER A 64 12.06 -26.27 13.49
C SER A 64 11.87 -27.74 13.10
N ALA A 65 12.32 -28.15 11.91
CA ALA A 65 12.15 -29.52 11.40
C ALA A 65 13.49 -30.21 11.07
N LEU A 66 14.57 -29.82 11.73
CA LEU A 66 15.86 -30.53 11.74
C LEU A 66 16.29 -30.81 13.17
#